data_AF-A0A7C3S4Q2-F1
#
_entry.id   AF-A0A7C3S4Q2-F1
#
_cell.length_a   1.000
_cell.length_b   1.000
_cell.length_c   1.000
_cell.angle_alpha   90.00
_cell.angle_beta   90.00
_cell.angle_gamma   90.00
#
_symmetry.space_group_name_H-M   'P 1'
#
loop_
_entity.id
_entity.type
_entity.pdbx_description
1 polymer ?
#
loop_
_entity_poly.entity_id
_entity_poly.type
_entity_poly.pdbx_seq_one_letter_code
_entity_poly.pdbx_strand_id
1 'polypeptide(L)' 'MKVIQVELPEKLAQELEAFVKEGWFRDEAEAIRFALTHFLNRYRLQLTEHFQREDIAWALRWKEENGRKLGA' A
#
# COMPACT_ATOMS: atom_id res chain seq x y z
N MET A 1 3.58 4.10 -17.78
CA MET A 1 3.42 2.85 -17.01
C MET A 1 4.56 2.77 -16.01
N LYS A 2 4.28 2.39 -14.75
CA LYS A 2 5.31 2.19 -13.71
C LYS A 2 5.41 0.70 -13.41
N VAL A 3 6.62 0.18 -13.26
CA VAL A 3 6.87 -1.21 -12.84
C VAL A 3 7.21 -1.20 -11.35
N ILE A 4 6.62 -2.13 -10.61
CA ILE A 4 6.90 -2.35 -9.19
C ILE A 4 7.28 -3.82 -9.06
N GLN A 5 8.42 -4.09 -8.41
CA GLN A 5 8.81 -5.44 -8.02
C GLN A 5 8.53 -5.59 -6.53
N VAL A 6 7.83 -6.65 -6.17
CA VAL A 6 7.49 -6.96 -4.78
C VAL A 6 7.59 -8.46 -4.59
N GLU A 7 8.17 -8.87 -3.47
CA GLU A 7 8.17 -10.26 -3.06
C GLU A 7 6.80 -10.61 -2.47
N LEU A 8 6.23 -11.72 -2.93
CA LEU A 8 4.96 -12.23 -2.44
C LEU A 8 5.21 -13.46 -1.58
N PRO A 9 4.47 -13.65 -0.48
CA PRO A 9 4.48 -14.92 0.22
C PRO A 9 4.13 -16.06 -0.73
N GLU A 10 4.84 -17.18 -0.63
CA GLU A 10 4.69 -18.35 -1.51
C GLU A 10 3.21 -18.78 -1.66
N LYS A 11 2.48 -18.85 -0.56
CA LYS A 11 1.06 -19.20 -0.56
C LYS A 11 0.21 -18.23 -1.39
N LEU A 12 0.50 -16.94 -1.32
CA LEU A 12 -0.24 -15.92 -2.07
C LEU A 12 0.06 -16.00 -3.57
N ALA A 13 1.31 -16.31 -3.93
CA ALA A 13 1.69 -16.57 -5.32
C ALA A 13 0.95 -17.79 -5.88
N GLN A 14 0.83 -18.87 -5.10
CA GLN A 14 0.08 -20.07 -5.48
C GLN A 14 -1.42 -19.80 -5.66
N GLU A 15 -2.03 -19.01 -4.77
CA GLU A 15 -3.42 -18.58 -4.91
C GLU A 15 -3.63 -17.74 -6.18
N LEU A 16 -2.67 -16.85 -6.50
CA LEU A 16 -2.71 -16.03 -7.71
C LEU A 16 -2.64 -16.89 -8.98
N GLU A 17 -1.75 -17.88 -9.00
CA GLU A 17 -1.61 -18.82 -10.12
C GLU A 17 -2.88 -19.68 -10.29
N ALA A 18 -3.51 -20.09 -9.18
CA ALA A 18 -4.77 -20.84 -9.21
C ALA A 18 -5.89 -20.03 -9.89
N PHE A 19 -6.04 -18.74 -9.58
CA PHE A 19 -7.05 -17.90 -10.23
C PHE A 19 -6.87 -17.79 -11.74
N VAL A 20 -5.62 -17.77 -12.22
CA VAL A 20 -5.33 -17.77 -13.66
C VAL A 20 -5.66 -19.13 -14.28
N LYS A 21 -5.27 -20.23 -13.63
CA LYS A 21 -5.55 -21.61 -14.10
C LYS A 21 -7.04 -21.91 -14.19
N GLU A 22 -7.82 -21.39 -13.24
CA GLU A 22 -9.27 -21.51 -13.21
C GLU A 22 -9.98 -20.59 -14.22
N GLY A 23 -9.25 -19.69 -14.87
CA GLY A 23 -9.79 -18.81 -15.92
C GLY A 23 -10.49 -17.55 -15.40
N TRP A 24 -10.33 -17.20 -14.13
CA TRP A 24 -10.86 -15.94 -13.58
C TRP A 24 -10.15 -14.72 -14.13
N PHE A 25 -8.85 -14.86 -14.43
CA PHE A 25 -8.01 -13.82 -15.01
C PHE A 25 -7.17 -14.39 -16.15
N ARG A 26 -6.77 -13.53 -17.08
CA ARG A 26 -5.92 -13.89 -18.21
C ARG A 26 -4.47 -14.15 -17.78
N ASP A 27 -3.97 -13.36 -16.84
CA ASP A 27 -2.62 -13.45 -16.30
C ASP A 27 -2.56 -12.91 -14.86
N GLU A 28 -1.48 -13.24 -14.15
CA GLU A 28 -1.24 -12.82 -12.77
C GLU A 28 -1.23 -11.28 -12.63
N ALA A 29 -0.74 -10.58 -13.65
CA ALA A 29 -0.64 -9.13 -13.61
C ALA A 29 -2.03 -8.48 -13.68
N GLU A 30 -2.99 -9.05 -14.40
CA GLU A 30 -4.39 -8.64 -14.41
C GLU A 30 -5.03 -8.82 -13.03
N ALA A 31 -4.85 -10.00 -12.42
CA ALA A 31 -5.34 -10.28 -11.08
C ALA A 31 -4.77 -9.30 -10.04
N ILE A 32 -3.45 -9.01 -10.09
CA ILE A 32 -2.81 -8.03 -9.21
C ILE A 32 -3.38 -6.62 -9.42
N ARG A 33 -3.54 -6.17 -10.68
CA ARG A 33 -4.11 -4.84 -10.98
C ARG A 33 -5.55 -4.73 -10.47
N PHE A 34 -6.34 -5.79 -10.64
CA PHE A 34 -7.70 -5.86 -10.13
C PHE A 34 -7.72 -5.76 -8.60
N ALA A 35 -6.93 -6.60 -7.91
CA ALA A 35 -6.85 -6.61 -6.45
C ALA A 35 -6.40 -5.27 -5.89
N LEU A 36 -5.36 -4.64 -6.47
CA LEU A 36 -4.87 -3.34 -6.03
C LEU A 36 -5.91 -2.24 -6.23
N THR A 37 -6.59 -2.22 -7.37
CA THR A 37 -7.65 -1.24 -7.65
C THR A 37 -8.81 -1.40 -6.67
N HIS A 38 -9.24 -2.63 -6.42
CA HIS A 38 -10.32 -2.93 -5.49
C HIS A 38 -9.95 -2.56 -4.05
N PHE A 39 -8.72 -2.86 -3.62
CA PHE A 39 -8.18 -2.46 -2.32
C PHE A 39 -8.18 -0.94 -2.16
N LEU A 40 -7.59 -0.21 -3.11
CA LEU A 40 -7.51 1.26 -3.05
C LEU A 40 -8.89 1.91 -3.02
N ASN A 41 -9.83 1.40 -3.82
CA ASN A 41 -11.20 1.93 -3.84
C ASN A 41 -11.95 1.64 -2.53
N ARG A 42 -11.82 0.43 -1.99
CA ARG A 42 -12.48 0.02 -0.74
C ARG A 42 -11.95 0.79 0.47
N TYR A 43 -10.65 1.00 0.53
CA TYR A 43 -9.98 1.58 1.70
C TYR A 43 -9.63 3.05 1.54
N ARG A 44 -10.06 3.72 0.44
CA ARG A 44 -9.61 5.07 0.08
C ARG A 44 -9.70 6.07 1.23
N LEU A 45 -10.86 6.13 1.89
CA LEU A 45 -11.10 7.08 2.99
C LEU A 45 -10.24 6.76 4.21
N GLN A 46 -10.17 5.48 4.60
CA GLN A 46 -9.40 5.02 5.76
C GLN A 46 -7.89 5.21 5.55
N LEU A 47 -7.39 4.91 4.34
CA LEU A 47 -5.99 5.15 3.98
C LEU A 47 -5.66 6.64 3.99
N THR A 48 -6.57 7.47 3.46
CA THR A 48 -6.38 8.93 3.46
C THR A 48 -6.28 9.47 4.88
N GLU A 49 -7.19 9.06 5.76
CA GLU A 49 -7.17 9.45 7.17
C GLU A 49 -5.90 8.96 7.88
N HIS A 50 -5.50 7.70 7.65
CA HIS A 50 -4.30 7.11 8.24
C HIS A 50 -3.06 7.91 7.86
N PHE A 51 -2.83 8.14 6.57
CA PHE A 51 -1.67 8.89 6.09
C PHE A 51 -1.68 10.34 6.58
N GLN A 52 -2.84 11.01 6.63
CA GLN A 52 -2.94 12.36 7.20
C GLN A 52 -2.55 12.40 8.67
N ARG A 53 -2.98 11.42 9.47
CA ARG A 53 -2.61 11.33 10.89
C ARG A 53 -1.11 11.06 11.05
N GLU A 54 -0.53 10.20 10.22
CA GLU A 54 0.92 9.96 10.22
C GLU A 54 1.71 11.22 9.87
N ASP A 55 1.26 11.98 8.86
CA ASP A 55 1.89 13.26 8.46
C ASP A 55 1.82 14.30 9.59
N ILE A 56 0.67 14.42 10.25
CA ILE A 56 0.50 15.31 11.42
C ILE A 56 1.42 14.86 12.56
N ALA A 57 1.44 13.57 12.88
CA ALA A 57 2.28 13.04 13.94
C ALA A 57 3.77 13.25 13.64
N TRP A 58 4.18 13.07 12.38
CA TRP A 58 5.53 13.38 11.93
C TRP A 58 5.85 14.87 12.11
N ALA A 59 4.96 15.77 11.68
CA ALA A 59 5.18 17.22 11.78
C ALA A 59 5.28 17.69 13.24
N LEU A 60 4.48 17.12 14.14
CA LEU A 60 4.54 17.40 15.58
C LEU A 60 5.87 16.94 16.20
N ARG A 61 6.32 15.71 15.90
CA ARG A 61 7.63 15.21 16.34
C ARG A 61 8.78 16.07 15.82
N TRP A 62 8.73 16.42 14.54
CA TRP A 62 9.73 17.29 13.93
C TRP A 62 9.79 18.67 14.60
N LYS A 63 8.63 19.26 14.91
CA LYS A 63 8.56 20.54 15.63
C LYS A 63 9.15 20.43 17.03
N GLU A 64 8.87 19.35 17.76
CA GLU A 64 9.40 19.14 19.11
C GLU A 64 10.93 18.97 19.11
N GLU A 65 11.46 18.17 18.20
CA GLU A 65 12.90 17.93 18.07
C GLU A 65 13.68 19.18 17.65
N ASN A 66 13.15 19.97 16.71
CA ASN A 66 13.85 21.16 16.21
C ASN A 66 13.58 22.40 17.08
N GLY A 67 12.43 22.49 17.74
CA GLY A 67 12.15 23.52 18.75
C GLY A 67 13.07 23.40 19.97
N ARG A 68 13.44 22.17 20.36
CA ARG A 68 14.43 21.91 21.42
C ARG A 68 15.85 22.33 21.06
N LYS A 69 16.22 22.33 19.78
CA LYS A 69 17.57 22.71 19.30
C LYS A 69 17.80 24.22 19.20
N LEU A 70 16.72 25.02 19.16
CA LEU A 70 16.78 26.49 19.05
C LEU A 70 16.62 27.22 20.40
N GLY A 71 16.37 26.48 21.48
CA GLY A 71 16.18 27.02 22.84
C GLY A 71 17.28 26.67 23.84
N ALA A 72 18.46 26.23 23.38
CA ALA A 72 19.63 25.91 24.17
C ALA A 72 20.81 26.81 23.79
#